data_AF-A0A0G0GW48-F1
#
_entry.id   AF-A0A0G0GW48-F1
#
_cell.length_a   1.000
_cell.length_b   1.000
_cell.length_c   1.000
_cell.angle_alpha   90.00
_cell.angle_beta   90.00
_cell.angle_gamma   90.00
#
_symmetry.space_group_name_H-M   'P 1'
#
loop_
_entity.id
_entity.type
_entity.pdbx_description
1 polymer ?
#
loop_
_entity_poly.entity_id
_entity_poly.type
_entity_poly.pdbx_seq_one_letter_code
_entity_poly.pdbx_strand_id
1 'polypeptide(L)'
;MTVITELKQAEGEAMPNKRFINMRPAGNDTALFPGIPATLAERRRLNDAIMGIYPNIEQVGFVNLDPANTELMMAGGEFCGNATRSTAFLALDGKPGIIDIKVSGVQGTLKAGVTENGEAFAQMPVYEDPQRIQEDPTNPRNYTVSMEGIVHYMDFDMAQIEGLSEEEIKALGLSKIRERGHDKEIAAGHVFVRKNGDSYEIVPVVYVRDAGTEFLETACGSGTTALGLVLAKNSGAAISEVPITQPSGKDIKISVDYDGNRFGYAQIQGEVDKLVEGDIETDGEVNYAIENITTEAQLEGAFSDGLIKLYQDIFSQAPYFESFTNEQVIKIFSEYVKSGILFIARDGSSVIGFGAAVPISTVNDIESLLSDNNIDPATSWYMADLGVKEELRRNGLGKKLVQKRISFVPPDTTTIVMRTSVDN
;
A
#
# COMPACT_ATOMS: atom_id res chain seq x y z
N MET A 1 12.60 18.04 35.76
CA MET A 1 12.33 16.72 35.19
C MET A 1 11.08 16.19 35.89
N THR A 2 10.03 15.87 35.14
CA THR A 2 8.70 15.54 35.69
C THR A 2 8.42 14.06 35.46
N VAL A 3 8.18 13.30 36.53
CA VAL A 3 7.66 11.92 36.46
C VAL A 3 6.14 12.01 36.28
N ILE A 4 5.63 11.72 35.09
CA ILE A 4 4.19 11.71 34.82
C ILE A 4 3.66 10.33 35.25
N THR A 5 2.88 10.29 36.33
CA THR A 5 2.38 9.04 36.93
C THR A 5 0.94 8.68 36.56
N GLU A 6 0.20 9.51 35.81
CA GLU A 6 -1.17 9.17 35.39
C GLU A 6 -1.52 9.70 33.99
N LEU A 7 -1.94 8.81 33.10
CA LEU A 7 -2.47 9.12 31.77
C LEU A 7 -4.00 9.03 31.80
N LYS A 8 -4.69 10.18 31.86
CA LYS A 8 -6.11 10.24 31.51
C LYS A 8 -6.25 10.27 29.99
N GLN A 9 -7.01 9.32 29.44
CA GLN A 9 -7.39 9.30 28.03
C GLN A 9 -8.10 10.62 27.69
N ALA A 10 -7.62 11.30 26.66
CA ALA A 10 -8.26 12.49 26.13
C ALA A 10 -9.33 12.08 25.11
N GLU A 11 -10.59 12.39 25.42
CA GLU A 11 -11.71 12.30 24.48
C GLU A 11 -11.58 13.40 23.42
N GLY A 12 -11.34 12.99 22.18
CA GLY A 12 -11.58 13.79 20.98
C GLY A 12 -12.39 12.91 20.02
N GLU A 13 -13.37 13.50 19.32
CA GLU A 13 -14.23 12.79 18.37
C GLU A 13 -13.36 12.00 17.37
N ALA A 14 -13.33 10.68 17.57
CA ALA A 14 -12.55 9.77 16.76
C ALA A 14 -13.26 9.61 15.41
N MET A 15 -12.55 9.85 14.31
CA MET A 15 -12.94 9.21 13.06
C MET A 15 -12.76 7.70 13.25
N PRO A 16 -13.82 6.88 13.11
CA PRO A 16 -13.63 5.44 13.01
C PRO A 16 -12.76 5.16 11.77
N ASN A 17 -11.79 4.25 11.87
CA ASN A 17 -10.95 3.76 10.75
C ASN A 17 -9.97 4.76 10.11
N LYS A 18 -9.07 5.34 10.91
CA LYS A 18 -7.89 6.09 10.41
C LYS A 18 -6.69 5.21 10.01
N ARG A 19 -6.65 3.96 10.49
CA ARG A 19 -5.52 3.06 10.25
C ARG A 19 -5.54 2.59 8.80
N PHE A 20 -4.38 2.63 8.15
CA PHE A 20 -4.18 2.07 6.82
C PHE A 20 -2.95 1.15 6.81
N ILE A 21 -2.91 0.31 5.79
CA ILE A 21 -1.77 -0.53 5.45
C ILE A 21 -1.52 -0.35 3.97
N ASN A 22 -0.33 0.13 3.59
CA ASN A 22 0.07 0.24 2.20
C ASN A 22 0.72 -1.07 1.74
N MET A 23 0.17 -1.68 0.70
CA MET A 23 0.59 -2.95 0.13
C MET A 23 1.09 -2.74 -1.30
N ARG A 24 2.07 -3.53 -1.76
CA ARG A 24 2.59 -3.49 -3.13
C ARG A 24 2.46 -4.86 -3.81
N PRO A 25 1.26 -5.21 -4.31
CA PRO A 25 1.05 -6.37 -5.18
C PRO A 25 1.73 -6.18 -6.55
N ALA A 26 2.88 -6.84 -6.75
CA ALA A 26 3.68 -6.78 -7.97
C ALA A 26 3.99 -5.35 -8.48
N GLY A 27 4.06 -4.34 -7.61
CA GLY A 27 4.38 -2.95 -7.96
C GLY A 27 3.23 -1.95 -7.86
N ASN A 28 1.98 -2.42 -7.86
CA ASN A 28 0.78 -1.56 -7.81
C ASN A 28 0.45 -1.19 -6.36
N ASP A 29 0.90 -0.02 -5.90
CA ASP A 29 0.70 0.41 -4.52
C ASP A 29 -0.79 0.60 -4.20
N THR A 30 -1.25 -0.10 -3.17
CA THR A 30 -2.65 -0.21 -2.77
C THR A 30 -2.78 0.08 -1.27
N ALA A 31 -3.52 1.13 -0.90
CA ALA A 31 -3.87 1.39 0.50
C ALA A 31 -5.07 0.52 0.93
N LEU A 32 -4.94 -0.24 2.01
CA LEU A 32 -6.02 -0.99 2.62
C LEU A 32 -6.35 -0.46 4.03
N PHE A 33 -7.60 -0.10 4.26
CA PHE A 33 -8.12 0.36 5.54
C PHE A 33 -8.88 -0.76 6.25
N PRO A 34 -8.44 -1.24 7.42
CA PRO A 34 -9.25 -2.15 8.22
C PRO A 34 -10.56 -1.50 8.65
N GLY A 35 -11.67 -2.18 8.37
CA GLY A 35 -13.04 -1.73 8.57
C GLY A 35 -13.63 -1.05 7.34
N ILE A 36 -14.88 -1.39 7.01
CA ILE A 36 -15.58 -0.90 5.82
C ILE A 36 -16.49 0.27 6.20
N PRO A 37 -16.19 1.51 5.76
CA PRO A 37 -17.06 2.66 6.02
C PRO A 37 -18.45 2.46 5.42
N ALA A 38 -19.49 2.79 6.20
CA ALA A 38 -20.88 2.59 5.79
C ALA A 38 -21.28 3.49 4.61
N THR A 39 -20.68 4.68 4.50
CA THR A 39 -21.07 5.68 3.50
C THR A 39 -20.03 5.86 2.40
N LEU A 40 -20.51 6.14 1.17
CA LEU A 40 -19.63 6.46 0.04
C LEU A 40 -18.84 7.76 0.29
N ALA A 41 -19.43 8.74 0.99
CA ALA A 41 -18.78 10.01 1.30
C ALA A 41 -17.53 9.82 2.17
N GLU A 42 -17.61 8.93 3.17
CA GLU A 42 -16.48 8.60 4.04
C GLU A 42 -15.39 7.83 3.28
N ARG A 43 -15.76 6.87 2.43
CA ARG A 43 -14.81 6.16 1.57
C ARG A 43 -14.06 7.12 0.63
N ARG A 44 -14.77 8.06 0.00
CA ARG A 44 -14.16 9.10 -0.84
C ARG A 44 -13.21 9.99 -0.04
N ARG A 45 -13.62 10.45 1.15
CA ARG A 45 -12.76 11.25 2.02
C ARG A 45 -11.44 10.53 2.35
N LEU A 46 -11.51 9.25 2.72
CA LEU A 46 -10.31 8.47 3.05
C LEU A 46 -9.43 8.20 1.83
N ASN A 47 -10.06 7.92 0.68
CA ASN A 47 -9.39 7.79 -0.61
C ASN A 47 -8.59 9.06 -0.96
N ASP A 48 -9.26 10.22 -0.95
CA ASP A 48 -8.64 11.48 -1.34
C ASP A 48 -7.54 11.89 -0.35
N ALA A 49 -7.75 11.63 0.95
CA ALA A 49 -6.74 11.91 1.97
C ALA A 49 -5.49 11.04 1.79
N ILE A 50 -5.62 9.73 1.62
CA ILE A 50 -4.46 8.84 1.50
C ILE A 50 -3.71 9.07 0.19
N MET A 51 -4.41 9.27 -0.93
CA MET A 51 -3.77 9.56 -2.21
C MET A 51 -3.11 10.94 -2.23
N GLY A 52 -3.63 11.91 -1.48
CA GLY A 52 -2.97 13.19 -1.25
C GLY A 52 -1.66 13.05 -0.47
N ILE A 53 -1.62 12.17 0.53
CA ILE A 53 -0.41 11.89 1.33
C ILE A 53 0.57 11.00 0.54
N TYR A 54 0.07 10.07 -0.28
CA TYR A 54 0.86 9.13 -1.06
C TYR A 54 0.47 9.16 -2.53
N PRO A 55 1.09 10.05 -3.33
CA PRO A 55 0.78 10.18 -4.76
C PRO A 55 1.06 8.92 -5.58
N ASN A 56 1.90 8.01 -5.07
CA ASN A 56 2.22 6.72 -5.68
C ASN A 56 1.15 5.65 -5.45
N ILE A 57 0.21 5.85 -4.51
CA ILE A 57 -0.88 4.89 -4.31
C ILE A 57 -1.85 4.99 -5.48
N GLU A 58 -2.03 3.88 -6.18
CA GLU A 58 -2.89 3.79 -7.35
C GLU A 58 -4.34 3.46 -6.94
N GLN A 59 -4.52 2.71 -5.85
CA GLN A 59 -5.82 2.17 -5.46
C GLN A 59 -6.04 2.16 -3.94
N VAL A 60 -7.31 2.28 -3.54
CA VAL A 60 -7.72 2.30 -2.14
C VAL A 60 -8.86 1.31 -1.90
N GLY A 61 -8.70 0.46 -0.89
CA GLY A 61 -9.68 -0.53 -0.47
C GLY A 61 -9.97 -0.49 1.03
N PHE A 62 -11.14 -0.96 1.42
CA PHE A 62 -11.60 -1.09 2.80
C PHE A 62 -11.87 -2.56 3.08
N VAL A 63 -11.33 -3.09 4.18
CA VAL A 63 -11.22 -4.54 4.38
C VAL A 63 -11.77 -5.02 5.71
N ASN A 64 -12.46 -6.16 5.69
CA ASN A 64 -12.61 -7.01 6.87
C ASN A 64 -11.56 -8.12 6.77
N LEU A 65 -10.63 -8.16 7.73
CA LEU A 65 -9.52 -9.11 7.74
C LEU A 65 -9.80 -10.38 8.57
N ASP A 66 -11.00 -10.54 9.11
CA ASP A 66 -11.41 -11.81 9.73
C ASP A 66 -11.39 -12.93 8.67
N PRO A 67 -10.54 -13.98 8.80
CA PRO A 67 -10.48 -15.06 7.82
C PRO A 67 -11.81 -15.80 7.63
N ALA A 68 -12.72 -15.76 8.61
CA ALA A 68 -14.04 -16.38 8.51
C ALA A 68 -15.05 -15.52 7.73
N ASN A 69 -14.80 -14.22 7.61
CA ASN A 69 -15.72 -13.24 7.00
C ASN A 69 -14.96 -12.20 6.17
N THR A 70 -13.96 -12.62 5.40
CA THR A 70 -13.08 -11.69 4.69
C THR A 70 -13.86 -10.94 3.62
N GLU A 71 -13.67 -9.62 3.59
CA GLU A 71 -14.37 -8.74 2.66
C GLU A 71 -13.47 -7.59 2.21
N LEU A 72 -13.58 -7.23 0.94
CA LEU A 72 -12.91 -6.09 0.33
C LEU A 72 -13.94 -5.21 -0.39
N MET A 73 -13.95 -3.93 -0.05
CA MET A 73 -14.72 -2.88 -0.72
C MET A 73 -13.75 -1.86 -1.28
N MET A 74 -13.62 -1.78 -2.61
CA MET A 74 -12.82 -0.74 -3.27
C MET A 74 -13.48 0.64 -3.10
N ALA A 75 -12.68 1.70 -3.09
CA ALA A 75 -13.17 3.08 -2.96
C ALA A 75 -14.12 3.47 -4.11
N GLY A 76 -13.84 3.02 -5.33
CA GLY A 76 -14.69 3.20 -6.52
C GLY A 76 -15.83 2.18 -6.65
N GLY A 77 -15.85 1.14 -5.81
CA GLY A 77 -16.85 0.06 -5.83
C GLY A 77 -16.62 -1.01 -6.91
N GLU A 78 -15.53 -0.92 -7.65
CA GLU A 78 -15.08 -1.88 -8.65
C GLU A 78 -14.46 -3.15 -8.03
N PHE A 79 -14.19 -4.13 -8.87
CA PHE A 79 -13.36 -5.29 -8.51
C PHE A 79 -11.89 -4.98 -8.76
N CYS A 80 -11.01 -5.39 -7.84
CA CYS A 80 -9.58 -5.37 -8.04
C CYS A 80 -8.90 -6.66 -7.57
N GLY A 81 -8.27 -7.39 -8.50
CA GLY A 81 -7.52 -8.62 -8.19
C GLY A 81 -6.28 -8.37 -7.33
N ASN A 82 -5.55 -7.27 -7.56
CA ASN A 82 -4.37 -6.89 -6.79
C ASN A 82 -4.70 -6.62 -5.32
N ALA A 83 -5.72 -5.81 -5.07
CA ALA A 83 -6.23 -5.55 -3.73
C ALA A 83 -6.80 -6.83 -3.08
N THR A 84 -7.45 -7.70 -3.86
CA THR A 84 -7.99 -8.99 -3.38
C THR A 84 -6.88 -9.90 -2.84
N ARG A 85 -5.80 -10.12 -3.60
CA ARG A 85 -4.66 -10.94 -3.12
C ARG A 85 -3.93 -10.29 -1.94
N SER A 86 -3.80 -8.97 -1.93
CA SER A 86 -3.24 -8.23 -0.78
C SER A 86 -4.08 -8.39 0.48
N THR A 87 -5.42 -8.37 0.34
CA THR A 87 -6.36 -8.58 1.45
C THR A 87 -6.23 -10.00 2.00
N ALA A 88 -6.14 -11.01 1.13
CA ALA A 88 -5.93 -12.39 1.56
C ALA A 88 -4.59 -12.59 2.26
N PHE A 89 -3.51 -11.98 1.75
CA PHE A 89 -2.21 -12.00 2.39
C PHE A 89 -2.26 -11.42 3.81
N LEU A 90 -2.95 -10.28 4.00
CA LEU A 90 -3.12 -9.67 5.32
C LEU A 90 -3.99 -10.51 6.25
N ALA A 91 -5.11 -11.04 5.77
CA ALA A 91 -6.01 -11.88 6.57
C ALA A 91 -5.32 -13.17 7.05
N LEU A 92 -4.43 -13.72 6.23
CA LEU A 92 -3.65 -14.92 6.55
C LEU A 92 -2.31 -14.63 7.24
N ASP A 93 -1.98 -13.36 7.52
CA ASP A 93 -0.70 -12.96 8.13
C ASP A 93 0.51 -13.50 7.33
N GLY A 94 0.40 -13.49 6.01
CA GLY A 94 1.40 -14.02 5.07
C GLY A 94 1.61 -15.54 5.11
N LYS A 95 0.79 -16.29 5.85
CA LYS A 95 0.92 -17.75 5.99
C LYS A 95 0.15 -18.49 4.90
N PRO A 96 0.65 -19.64 4.43
CA PRO A 96 -0.06 -20.45 3.45
C PRO A 96 -1.49 -20.78 3.88
N GLY A 97 -2.44 -20.65 2.95
CA GLY A 97 -3.86 -20.87 3.22
C GLY A 97 -4.76 -20.34 2.11
N ILE A 98 -6.04 -20.74 2.15
CA ILE A 98 -7.07 -20.31 1.21
C ILE A 98 -8.27 -19.82 2.01
N ILE A 99 -8.83 -18.68 1.60
CA ILE A 99 -10.02 -18.08 2.17
C ILE A 99 -11.08 -17.85 1.09
N ASP A 100 -12.34 -17.76 1.53
CA ASP A 100 -13.42 -17.17 0.76
C ASP A 100 -13.48 -15.67 1.06
N ILE A 101 -13.48 -14.84 0.02
CA ILE A 101 -13.51 -13.39 0.14
C ILE A 101 -14.67 -12.80 -0.67
N LYS A 102 -15.42 -11.88 -0.06
CA LYS A 102 -16.39 -11.03 -0.76
C LYS A 102 -15.66 -9.80 -1.31
N VAL A 103 -15.90 -9.45 -2.57
CA VAL A 103 -15.24 -8.30 -3.19
C VAL A 103 -16.28 -7.43 -3.89
N SER A 104 -16.16 -6.11 -3.77
CA SER A 104 -16.96 -5.17 -4.55
C SER A 104 -16.83 -5.43 -6.06
N GLY A 105 -17.90 -5.16 -6.82
CA GLY A 105 -17.93 -5.37 -8.26
C GLY A 105 -18.14 -6.82 -8.72
N VAL A 106 -18.17 -7.81 -7.81
CA VAL A 106 -18.41 -9.23 -8.15
C VAL A 106 -19.63 -9.77 -7.42
N GLN A 107 -20.41 -10.62 -8.07
CA GLN A 107 -21.49 -11.36 -7.43
C GLN A 107 -20.94 -12.65 -6.79
N GLY A 108 -21.20 -12.85 -5.50
CA GLY A 108 -20.75 -14.04 -4.77
C GLY A 108 -19.39 -13.89 -4.09
N THR A 109 -18.77 -15.01 -3.76
CA THR A 109 -17.47 -15.08 -3.09
C THR A 109 -16.42 -15.64 -4.04
N LEU A 110 -15.21 -15.08 -3.96
CA LEU A 110 -14.04 -15.55 -4.68
C LEU A 110 -13.10 -16.31 -3.75
N LYS A 111 -12.25 -17.16 -4.33
CA LYS A 111 -11.12 -17.75 -3.61
C LYS A 111 -9.90 -16.85 -3.70
N ALA A 112 -9.20 -16.67 -2.58
CA ALA A 112 -7.91 -15.98 -2.53
C ALA A 112 -7.07 -16.60 -1.41
N GLY A 113 -5.76 -16.35 -1.41
CA GLY A 113 -4.91 -16.96 -0.40
C GLY A 113 -3.43 -16.67 -0.56
N VAL A 114 -2.63 -17.43 0.17
CA VAL A 114 -1.18 -17.44 0.10
C VAL A 114 -0.73 -18.87 -0.16
N THR A 115 0.18 -19.03 -1.10
CA THR A 115 0.76 -20.33 -1.47
C THR A 115 1.86 -20.75 -0.50
N GLU A 116 2.33 -22.00 -0.59
CA GLU A 116 3.44 -22.51 0.23
C GLU A 116 4.76 -21.76 0.03
N ASN A 117 4.98 -21.15 -1.14
CA ASN A 117 6.14 -20.31 -1.43
C ASN A 117 5.94 -18.83 -1.03
N GLY A 118 4.85 -18.50 -0.34
CA GLY A 118 4.60 -17.14 0.19
C GLY A 118 4.04 -16.14 -0.83
N GLU A 119 3.66 -16.58 -2.03
CA GLU A 119 3.01 -15.71 -3.01
C GLU A 119 1.51 -15.60 -2.71
N ALA A 120 0.95 -14.40 -2.88
CA ALA A 120 -0.48 -14.21 -2.73
C ALA A 120 -1.19 -14.46 -4.07
N PHE A 121 -2.39 -15.03 -4.02
CA PHE A 121 -3.20 -15.27 -5.21
C PHE A 121 -4.66 -14.82 -5.02
N ALA A 122 -5.32 -14.57 -6.13
CA ALA A 122 -6.75 -14.28 -6.19
C ALA A 122 -7.39 -14.90 -7.43
N GLN A 123 -8.56 -15.51 -7.25
CA GLN A 123 -9.46 -15.89 -8.31
C GLN A 123 -9.95 -14.64 -9.05
N MET A 124 -10.06 -14.75 -10.37
CA MET A 124 -10.50 -13.67 -11.24
C MET A 124 -11.93 -13.94 -11.76
N PRO A 125 -12.83 -12.94 -11.77
CA PRO A 125 -14.21 -13.10 -12.22
C PRO A 125 -14.27 -13.07 -13.76
N VAL A 126 -14.16 -14.26 -14.36
CA VAL A 126 -14.17 -14.45 -15.82
C VAL A 126 -15.45 -15.13 -16.27
N TYR A 127 -15.92 -14.81 -17.48
CA TYR A 127 -17.01 -15.54 -18.09
C TYR A 127 -16.54 -16.92 -18.57
N GLU A 128 -17.41 -17.92 -18.46
CA GLU A 128 -17.12 -19.27 -18.95
C GLU A 128 -17.07 -19.36 -20.48
N ASP A 129 -17.78 -18.46 -21.18
CA ASP A 129 -17.98 -18.49 -22.63
C ASP A 129 -16.76 -17.92 -23.40
N PRO A 130 -16.04 -18.75 -24.20
CA PRO A 130 -14.89 -18.29 -24.97
C PRO A 130 -15.22 -17.32 -26.11
N GLN A 131 -16.50 -17.12 -26.45
CA GLN A 131 -16.94 -16.10 -27.40
C GLN A 131 -16.78 -14.68 -26.85
N ARG A 132 -16.56 -14.53 -25.53
CA ARG A 132 -16.18 -13.26 -24.89
C ARG A 132 -14.78 -12.78 -25.26
N ILE A 133 -13.99 -13.64 -25.93
CA ILE A 133 -12.70 -13.30 -26.52
C ILE A 133 -12.89 -13.23 -28.03
N GLN A 134 -12.80 -12.04 -28.60
CA GLN A 134 -13.03 -11.81 -30.02
C GLN A 134 -11.72 -11.35 -30.67
N GLU A 135 -11.30 -12.05 -31.72
CA GLU A 135 -10.19 -11.58 -32.56
C GLU A 135 -10.56 -10.25 -33.22
N ASP A 136 -9.60 -9.33 -33.31
CA ASP A 136 -9.78 -8.10 -34.08
C ASP A 136 -9.87 -8.46 -35.58
N PRO A 137 -10.99 -8.15 -36.25
CA PRO A 137 -11.19 -8.52 -37.66
C PRO A 137 -10.22 -7.81 -38.61
N THR A 138 -9.64 -6.69 -38.18
CA THR A 138 -8.67 -5.89 -38.95
C THR A 138 -7.22 -6.25 -38.62
N ASN A 139 -6.97 -6.86 -37.45
CA ASN A 139 -5.65 -7.30 -37.03
C ASN A 139 -5.74 -8.61 -36.21
N PRO A 140 -5.81 -9.79 -36.85
CA PRO A 140 -6.09 -11.08 -36.19
C PRO A 140 -5.09 -11.54 -35.11
N ARG A 141 -4.01 -10.79 -34.88
CA ARG A 141 -3.10 -11.00 -33.75
C ARG A 141 -3.61 -10.38 -32.44
N ASN A 142 -4.61 -9.50 -32.52
CA ASN A 142 -5.14 -8.72 -31.41
C ASN A 142 -6.53 -9.21 -31.02
N TYR A 143 -6.93 -8.95 -29.77
CA TYR A 143 -8.16 -9.50 -29.20
C TYR A 143 -8.89 -8.50 -28.31
N THR A 144 -10.21 -8.47 -28.39
CA THR A 144 -11.07 -7.88 -27.36
C THR A 144 -11.51 -8.98 -26.40
N VAL A 145 -11.28 -8.79 -25.10
CA VAL A 145 -11.59 -9.73 -24.02
C VAL A 145 -12.56 -9.07 -23.05
N SER A 146 -13.80 -9.54 -23.00
CA SER A 146 -14.78 -9.11 -22.00
C SER A 146 -14.69 -9.99 -20.75
N MET A 147 -14.59 -9.36 -19.58
CA MET A 147 -14.69 -10.01 -18.27
C MET A 147 -15.78 -9.32 -17.44
N GLU A 148 -16.07 -9.81 -16.24
CA GLU A 148 -17.02 -9.14 -15.36
C GLU A 148 -16.47 -7.77 -14.95
N GLY A 149 -17.21 -6.70 -15.27
CA GLY A 149 -16.88 -5.32 -14.87
C GLY A 149 -15.81 -4.61 -15.72
N ILE A 150 -15.12 -5.28 -16.64
CA ILE A 150 -14.08 -4.66 -17.48
C ILE A 150 -13.96 -5.33 -18.87
N VAL A 151 -13.67 -4.53 -19.89
CA VAL A 151 -13.24 -5.00 -21.21
C VAL A 151 -11.77 -4.65 -21.44
N HIS A 152 -10.98 -5.58 -21.94
CA HIS A 152 -9.59 -5.33 -22.36
C HIS A 152 -9.44 -5.52 -23.85
N TYR A 153 -8.68 -4.63 -24.49
CA TYR A 153 -8.16 -4.86 -25.83
C TYR A 153 -6.68 -5.21 -25.73
N MET A 154 -6.33 -6.42 -26.17
CA MET A 154 -4.97 -6.95 -26.19
C MET A 154 -4.30 -6.58 -27.51
N ASP A 155 -3.38 -5.63 -27.44
CA ASP A 155 -2.62 -5.10 -28.57
C ASP A 155 -1.20 -5.67 -28.59
N PHE A 156 -0.96 -6.69 -29.40
CA PHE A 156 0.33 -7.38 -29.49
C PHE A 156 1.42 -6.58 -30.23
N ASP A 157 1.26 -5.26 -30.38
CA ASP A 157 2.24 -4.36 -30.98
C ASP A 157 2.71 -3.29 -29.99
N MET A 158 3.61 -3.70 -29.09
CA MET A 158 4.26 -2.80 -28.12
C MET A 158 5.25 -1.81 -28.75
N ALA A 159 5.67 -2.00 -30.01
CA ALA A 159 6.58 -1.05 -30.67
C ALA A 159 5.96 0.34 -30.83
N GLN A 160 4.62 0.44 -30.81
CA GLN A 160 3.86 1.70 -30.86
C GLN A 160 4.19 2.66 -29.69
N ILE A 161 4.66 2.13 -28.56
CA ILE A 161 4.93 2.92 -27.36
C ILE A 161 6.43 3.07 -27.05
N GLU A 162 7.30 2.51 -27.89
CA GLU A 162 8.74 2.60 -27.68
C GLU A 162 9.23 4.05 -27.83
N GLY A 163 9.91 4.55 -26.79
CA GLY A 163 10.43 5.92 -26.75
C GLY A 163 9.40 6.99 -26.38
N LEU A 164 8.16 6.62 -26.10
CA LEU A 164 7.14 7.53 -25.57
C LEU A 164 7.30 7.73 -24.06
N SER A 165 6.96 8.92 -23.59
CA SER A 165 6.77 9.22 -22.17
C SER A 165 5.51 8.54 -21.60
N GLU A 166 5.41 8.41 -20.28
CA GLU A 166 4.25 7.83 -19.61
C GLU A 166 2.95 8.57 -19.98
N GLU A 167 2.99 9.90 -20.07
CA GLU A 167 1.85 10.72 -20.46
C GLU A 167 1.42 10.46 -21.92
N GLU A 168 2.37 10.28 -22.83
CA GLU A 168 2.10 9.96 -24.23
C GLU A 168 1.49 8.56 -24.37
N ILE A 169 2.01 7.57 -23.63
CA ILE A 169 1.47 6.20 -23.61
C ILE A 169 0.04 6.21 -23.09
N LYS A 170 -0.21 6.92 -21.99
CA LYS A 170 -1.53 7.06 -21.39
C LYS A 170 -2.51 7.71 -22.36
N ALA A 171 -2.12 8.82 -23.00
CA ALA A 171 -2.95 9.50 -23.99
C ALA A 171 -3.26 8.62 -25.21
N LEU A 172 -2.27 7.87 -25.70
CA LEU A 172 -2.44 6.92 -26.80
C LEU A 172 -3.41 5.80 -26.44
N GLY A 173 -3.19 5.12 -25.30
CA GLY A 173 -4.06 4.04 -24.83
C GLY A 173 -5.51 4.50 -24.67
N LEU A 174 -5.73 5.69 -24.09
CA LEU A 174 -7.06 6.27 -23.99
C LEU A 174 -7.70 6.56 -25.35
N SER A 175 -6.94 7.11 -26.31
CA SER A 175 -7.42 7.30 -27.68
C SER A 175 -7.89 5.97 -28.27
N LYS A 176 -7.09 4.91 -28.11
CA LYS A 176 -7.42 3.57 -28.61
C LYS A 176 -8.66 2.97 -27.94
N ILE A 177 -8.88 3.22 -26.65
CA ILE A 177 -10.10 2.82 -25.93
C ILE A 177 -11.33 3.52 -26.54
N ARG A 178 -11.24 4.84 -26.76
CA ARG A 178 -12.33 5.66 -27.34
C ARG A 178 -12.62 5.32 -28.80
N GLU A 179 -11.59 5.10 -29.61
CA GLU A 179 -11.71 4.69 -31.02
C GLU A 179 -12.51 3.38 -31.16
N ARG A 180 -12.41 2.49 -30.17
CA ARG A 180 -13.16 1.23 -30.10
C ARG A 180 -14.53 1.37 -29.44
N GLY A 181 -14.85 2.53 -28.88
CA GLY A 181 -16.09 2.78 -28.14
C GLY A 181 -16.19 2.05 -26.80
N HIS A 182 -15.06 1.55 -26.28
CA HIS A 182 -14.99 0.83 -25.01
C HIS A 182 -15.06 1.77 -23.80
N ASP A 183 -14.90 3.08 -24.00
CA ASP A 183 -15.07 4.13 -22.97
C ASP A 183 -16.49 4.20 -22.40
N LYS A 184 -17.45 3.50 -23.03
CA LYS A 184 -18.82 3.35 -22.55
C LYS A 184 -19.00 2.24 -21.52
N GLU A 185 -18.03 1.34 -21.38
CA GLU A 185 -18.06 0.27 -20.37
C GLU A 185 -17.79 0.83 -18.96
N ILE A 186 -18.01 0.02 -17.92
CA ILE A 186 -17.71 0.43 -16.52
C ILE A 186 -16.23 0.75 -16.38
N ALA A 187 -15.39 -0.17 -16.87
CA ALA A 187 -13.97 0.02 -17.05
C ALA A 187 -13.53 -0.58 -18.39
N ALA A 188 -12.50 -0.01 -18.98
CA ALA A 188 -11.86 -0.53 -20.18
C ALA A 188 -10.35 -0.41 -20.09
N GLY A 189 -9.62 -1.39 -20.61
CA GLY A 189 -8.18 -1.29 -20.76
C GLY A 189 -7.72 -1.50 -22.20
N HIS A 190 -6.67 -0.79 -22.58
CA HIS A 190 -5.87 -1.06 -23.76
C HIS A 190 -4.51 -1.54 -23.29
N VAL A 191 -4.20 -2.81 -23.57
CA VAL A 191 -3.02 -3.47 -23.03
C VAL A 191 -2.07 -3.76 -24.18
N PHE A 192 -0.95 -3.03 -24.21
CA PHE A 192 0.14 -3.31 -25.14
C PHE A 192 0.88 -4.57 -24.66
N VAL A 193 1.11 -5.52 -25.56
CA VAL A 193 1.72 -6.82 -25.25
C VAL A 193 2.97 -7.02 -26.09
N ARG A 194 4.05 -7.45 -25.46
CA ARG A 194 5.25 -7.94 -26.12
C ARG A 194 5.45 -9.40 -25.74
N LYS A 195 5.67 -10.24 -26.75
CA LYS A 195 6.06 -11.64 -26.55
C LYS A 195 7.57 -11.76 -26.69
N ASN A 196 8.24 -12.25 -25.65
CA ASN A 196 9.69 -12.40 -25.58
C ASN A 196 10.03 -13.90 -25.42
N GLY A 197 10.11 -14.63 -26.54
CA GLY A 197 10.25 -16.08 -26.49
C GLY A 197 9.00 -16.72 -25.89
N ASP A 198 9.16 -17.37 -24.74
CA ASP A 198 8.07 -18.02 -23.99
C ASP A 198 7.45 -17.11 -22.91
N SER A 199 8.01 -15.92 -22.67
CA SER A 199 7.46 -14.96 -21.71
C SER A 199 6.67 -13.84 -22.40
N TYR A 200 5.89 -13.13 -21.60
CA TYR A 200 5.08 -12.01 -22.04
C TYR A 200 5.30 -10.81 -21.11
N GLU A 201 5.25 -9.62 -21.70
CA GLU A 201 5.33 -8.33 -21.02
C GLU A 201 4.09 -7.53 -21.41
N ILE A 202 3.51 -6.81 -20.45
CA ILE A 202 2.35 -5.95 -20.70
C ILE A 202 2.57 -4.52 -20.25
N VAL A 203 1.97 -3.57 -20.98
CA VAL A 203 1.81 -2.17 -20.56
C VAL A 203 0.32 -1.82 -20.64
N PRO A 204 -0.40 -1.83 -19.51
CA PRO A 204 -1.84 -1.62 -19.44
C PRO A 204 -2.19 -0.15 -19.21
N VAL A 205 -3.01 0.41 -20.11
CA VAL A 205 -3.70 1.69 -19.88
C VAL A 205 -5.16 1.39 -19.56
N VAL A 206 -5.60 1.77 -18.36
CA VAL A 206 -6.96 1.50 -17.85
C VAL A 206 -7.74 2.81 -17.70
N TYR A 207 -9.00 2.79 -18.10
CA TYR A 207 -9.96 3.87 -17.95
C TYR A 207 -11.18 3.37 -17.18
N VAL A 208 -11.56 4.11 -16.13
CA VAL A 208 -12.79 3.84 -15.35
C VAL A 208 -13.77 4.98 -15.57
N ARG A 209 -14.89 4.67 -16.22
CA ARG A 209 -15.84 5.68 -16.72
C ARG A 209 -16.42 6.55 -15.61
N ASP A 210 -16.92 5.93 -14.55
CA ASP A 210 -17.67 6.64 -13.50
C ASP A 210 -16.76 7.43 -12.54
N ALA A 211 -15.49 7.03 -12.45
CA ALA A 211 -14.46 7.80 -11.74
C ALA A 211 -13.83 8.88 -12.61
N GLY A 212 -13.94 8.77 -13.94
CA GLY A 212 -13.26 9.65 -14.90
C GLY A 212 -11.74 9.58 -14.80
N THR A 213 -11.21 8.47 -14.27
CA THR A 213 -9.80 8.28 -13.97
C THR A 213 -9.15 7.38 -15.01
N GLU A 214 -7.90 7.73 -15.33
CA GLU A 214 -7.05 7.03 -16.28
C GLU A 214 -5.78 6.61 -15.55
N PHE A 215 -5.41 5.35 -15.68
CA PHE A 215 -4.24 4.78 -15.03
C PHE A 215 -3.34 4.14 -16.08
N LEU A 216 -2.08 4.56 -16.10
CA LEU A 216 -1.01 3.72 -16.63
C LEU A 216 -0.57 2.87 -15.43
N GLU A 217 -1.15 1.68 -15.30
CA GLU A 217 -0.96 0.88 -14.07
C GLU A 217 0.44 0.29 -14.04
N THR A 218 1.10 0.35 -12.88
CA THR A 218 2.42 -0.28 -12.71
C THR A 218 2.34 -1.81 -12.66
N ALA A 219 1.16 -2.35 -12.33
CA ALA A 219 0.81 -3.76 -12.47
C ALA A 219 -0.71 -3.97 -12.57
N CYS A 220 -1.14 -4.83 -13.51
CA CYS A 220 -2.56 -5.01 -13.84
C CYS A 220 -2.96 -6.49 -13.79
N GLY A 221 -3.69 -6.87 -12.74
CA GLY A 221 -4.22 -8.23 -12.59
C GLY A 221 -5.26 -8.59 -13.67
N SER A 222 -6.11 -7.63 -14.05
CA SER A 222 -7.16 -7.86 -15.05
C SER A 222 -6.57 -7.96 -16.48
N GLY A 223 -5.60 -7.12 -16.83
CA GLY A 223 -4.87 -7.21 -18.10
C GLY A 223 -4.06 -8.51 -18.23
N THR A 224 -3.41 -8.93 -17.14
CA THR A 224 -2.75 -10.24 -17.03
C THR A 224 -3.72 -11.40 -17.26
N THR A 225 -4.91 -11.32 -16.67
CA THR A 225 -5.95 -12.34 -16.84
C THR A 225 -6.47 -12.38 -18.27
N ALA A 226 -6.75 -11.21 -18.87
CA ALA A 226 -7.21 -11.11 -20.25
C ALA A 226 -6.21 -11.73 -21.24
N LEU A 227 -4.92 -11.48 -21.04
CA LEU A 227 -3.86 -12.13 -21.81
C LEU A 227 -3.87 -13.66 -21.58
N GLY A 228 -3.92 -14.12 -20.34
CA GLY A 228 -3.97 -15.56 -20.04
C GLY A 228 -5.16 -16.29 -20.68
N LEU A 229 -6.33 -15.66 -20.70
CA LEU A 229 -7.52 -16.17 -21.38
C LEU A 229 -7.30 -16.32 -22.89
N VAL A 230 -6.67 -15.33 -23.54
CA VAL A 230 -6.28 -15.39 -24.96
C VAL A 230 -5.30 -16.54 -25.20
N LEU A 231 -4.29 -16.69 -24.33
CA LEU A 231 -3.28 -17.75 -24.46
C LEU A 231 -3.90 -19.15 -24.33
N ALA A 232 -4.77 -19.37 -23.34
CA ALA A 232 -5.48 -20.63 -23.15
C ALA A 232 -6.43 -20.95 -24.32
N LYS A 233 -7.17 -19.95 -24.81
CA LYS A 233 -8.04 -20.12 -25.98
C LYS A 233 -7.24 -20.52 -27.23
N ASN A 234 -6.12 -19.84 -27.49
CA ASN A 234 -5.28 -20.09 -28.66
C ASN A 234 -4.55 -21.43 -28.60
N SER A 235 -4.16 -21.90 -27.41
CA SER A 235 -3.56 -23.22 -27.23
C SER A 235 -4.60 -24.35 -27.27
N GLY A 236 -5.87 -24.04 -27.01
CA GLY A 236 -6.94 -25.03 -26.89
C GLY A 236 -6.92 -25.80 -25.57
N ALA A 237 -6.13 -25.36 -24.58
CA ALA A 237 -5.91 -26.08 -23.33
C ALA A 237 -5.67 -25.12 -22.15
N ALA A 238 -5.78 -25.67 -20.95
CA ALA A 238 -5.43 -24.97 -19.72
C ALA A 238 -3.97 -24.50 -19.71
N ILE A 239 -3.71 -23.38 -19.04
CA ILE A 239 -2.35 -22.87 -18.77
C ILE A 239 -2.14 -22.75 -17.27
N SER A 240 -0.90 -22.92 -16.82
CA SER A 240 -0.55 -22.89 -15.41
C SER A 240 0.66 -21.99 -15.17
N GLU A 241 0.51 -21.06 -14.24
CA GLU A 241 1.56 -20.19 -13.71
C GLU A 241 2.41 -19.48 -14.78
N VAL A 242 1.78 -19.06 -15.89
CA VAL A 242 2.49 -18.35 -16.96
C VAL A 242 2.89 -16.97 -16.44
N PRO A 243 4.19 -16.61 -16.38
CA PRO A 243 4.62 -15.32 -15.87
C PRO A 243 4.37 -14.22 -16.91
N ILE A 244 3.70 -13.16 -16.48
CA ILE A 244 3.47 -11.94 -17.26
C ILE A 244 4.18 -10.78 -16.57
N THR A 245 5.22 -10.24 -17.20
CA THR A 245 5.99 -9.11 -16.68
C THR A 245 5.18 -7.83 -16.76
N GLN A 246 5.11 -7.12 -15.64
CA GLN A 246 4.39 -5.86 -15.48
C GLN A 246 5.32 -4.65 -15.69
N PRO A 247 4.79 -3.43 -15.88
CA PRO A 247 5.61 -2.23 -15.99
C PRO A 247 6.53 -1.97 -14.79
N SER A 248 6.16 -2.44 -13.59
CA SER A 248 7.01 -2.42 -12.39
C SER A 248 8.28 -3.27 -12.49
N GLY A 249 8.39 -4.13 -13.51
CA GLY A 249 9.44 -5.13 -13.66
C GLY A 249 9.21 -6.42 -12.86
N LYS A 250 8.14 -6.50 -12.06
CA LYS A 250 7.73 -7.74 -11.36
C LYS A 250 6.78 -8.56 -12.23
N ASP A 251 6.71 -9.85 -11.98
CA ASP A 251 5.78 -10.75 -12.68
C ASP A 251 4.47 -10.93 -11.90
N ILE A 252 3.36 -11.04 -12.65
CA ILE A 252 2.13 -11.67 -12.19
C ILE A 252 1.96 -12.96 -12.98
N LYS A 253 1.84 -14.09 -12.28
CA LYS A 253 1.59 -15.39 -12.89
C LYS A 253 0.10 -15.59 -13.11
N ILE A 254 -0.28 -16.15 -14.26
CA ILE A 254 -1.66 -16.46 -14.60
C ILE A 254 -1.85 -17.96 -14.84
N SER A 255 -2.85 -18.52 -14.19
CA SER A 255 -3.37 -19.87 -14.44
C SER A 255 -4.81 -19.77 -14.93
N VAL A 256 -5.14 -20.53 -15.97
CA VAL A 256 -6.50 -20.59 -16.55
C VAL A 256 -6.87 -22.03 -16.81
N ASP A 257 -7.98 -22.47 -16.23
CA ASP A 257 -8.60 -23.74 -16.56
C ASP A 257 -9.47 -23.57 -17.81
N TYR A 258 -9.09 -24.27 -18.88
CA TYR A 258 -9.79 -24.29 -20.14
C TYR A 258 -9.83 -25.71 -20.70
N ASP A 259 -11.04 -26.23 -20.96
CA ASP A 259 -11.25 -27.60 -21.46
C ASP A 259 -11.35 -27.70 -22.99
N GLY A 260 -11.10 -26.59 -23.69
CA GLY A 260 -11.28 -26.45 -25.14
C GLY A 260 -12.66 -25.92 -25.55
N ASN A 261 -13.63 -25.88 -24.63
CA ASN A 261 -15.00 -25.40 -24.88
C ASN A 261 -15.45 -24.29 -23.92
N ARG A 262 -14.99 -24.30 -22.66
CA ARG A 262 -15.35 -23.31 -21.64
C ARG A 262 -14.21 -23.02 -20.68
N PHE A 263 -14.19 -21.80 -20.16
CA PHE A 263 -13.34 -21.43 -19.02
C PHE A 263 -13.99 -21.89 -17.72
N GLY A 264 -13.23 -22.57 -16.86
CA GLY A 264 -13.70 -23.04 -15.56
C GLY A 264 -13.20 -22.18 -14.39
N TYR A 265 -11.98 -21.66 -14.50
CA TYR A 265 -11.31 -20.92 -13.43
C TYR A 265 -10.19 -20.07 -14.01
N ALA A 266 -9.90 -18.93 -13.37
CA ALA A 266 -8.74 -18.11 -13.65
C ALA A 266 -8.20 -17.54 -12.34
N GLN A 267 -6.88 -17.47 -12.21
CA GLN A 267 -6.21 -16.99 -11.00
C GLN A 267 -4.93 -16.25 -11.35
N ILE A 268 -4.77 -15.08 -10.72
CA ILE A 268 -3.49 -14.39 -10.67
C ILE A 268 -2.73 -14.73 -9.39
N GLN A 269 -1.41 -14.78 -9.46
CA GLN A 269 -0.53 -15.09 -8.34
C GLN A 269 0.76 -14.29 -8.44
N GLY A 270 1.32 -13.86 -7.30
CA GLY A 270 2.64 -13.25 -7.26
C GLY A 270 2.96 -12.63 -5.91
N GLU A 271 4.11 -11.98 -5.84
CA GLU A 271 4.60 -11.31 -4.64
C GLU A 271 3.70 -10.13 -4.22
N VAL A 272 3.56 -9.97 -2.91
CA VAL A 272 2.90 -8.84 -2.27
C VAL A 272 3.77 -8.36 -1.12
N ASP A 273 4.20 -7.11 -1.16
CA ASP A 273 4.98 -6.50 -0.08
C ASP A 273 4.07 -5.67 0.84
N LYS A 274 4.22 -5.81 2.16
CA LYS A 274 3.66 -4.86 3.12
C LYS A 274 4.66 -3.72 3.29
N LEU A 275 4.37 -2.55 2.70
CA LEU A 275 5.29 -1.41 2.69
C LEU A 275 5.31 -0.68 4.03
N VAL A 276 4.15 -0.22 4.48
CA VAL A 276 4.03 0.55 5.72
C VAL A 276 2.63 0.43 6.31
N GLU A 277 2.52 0.60 7.62
CA GLU A 277 1.25 0.80 8.30
C GLU A 277 1.30 2.07 9.13
N GLY A 278 0.15 2.74 9.21
CA GLY A 278 0.05 4.00 9.92
C GLY A 278 -1.38 4.45 10.11
N ASP A 279 -1.51 5.68 10.58
CA ASP A 279 -2.79 6.33 10.79
C ASP A 279 -2.84 7.65 10.04
N ILE A 280 -3.94 7.90 9.35
CA ILE A 280 -4.23 9.22 8.78
C ILE A 280 -4.73 10.13 9.89
N GLU A 281 -4.11 11.28 9.98
CA GLU A 281 -4.48 12.34 10.88
C GLU A 281 -4.83 13.60 10.09
N THR A 282 -5.91 14.24 10.51
CA THR A 282 -6.32 15.55 9.97
C THR A 282 -6.07 16.60 11.05
N ASP A 283 -5.55 17.76 10.64
CA ASP A 283 -5.37 18.94 11.47
C ASP A 283 -5.69 20.18 10.64
N GLY A 284 -6.87 20.76 10.87
CA GLY A 284 -7.43 21.76 9.96
C GLY A 284 -7.71 21.18 8.57
N GLU A 285 -7.10 21.77 7.53
CA GLU A 285 -7.19 21.31 6.14
C GLU A 285 -6.04 20.37 5.74
N VAL A 286 -5.04 20.16 6.60
CA VAL A 286 -3.87 19.33 6.29
C VAL A 286 -4.12 17.89 6.74
N ASN A 287 -3.90 16.95 5.83
CA ASN A 287 -3.85 15.52 6.14
C ASN A 287 -2.39 15.06 6.16
N TYR A 288 -2.02 14.30 7.17
CA TYR A 288 -0.70 13.66 7.26
C TYR A 288 -0.86 12.23 7.76
N ALA A 289 0.10 11.37 7.44
CA ALA A 289 0.18 10.04 8.02
C ALA A 289 1.17 10.03 9.18
N ILE A 290 0.88 9.25 10.22
CA ILE A 290 1.86 8.83 11.23
C ILE A 290 2.11 7.33 11.04
N GLU A 291 3.35 6.97 10.74
CA GLU A 291 3.77 5.61 10.40
C GLU A 291 4.72 5.04 11.43
N ASN A 292 4.59 3.74 11.68
CA ASN A 292 5.57 2.99 12.47
C ASN A 292 6.69 2.47 11.54
N ILE A 293 7.93 2.81 11.86
CA ILE A 293 9.12 2.37 11.12
C ILE A 293 9.76 1.20 11.86
N THR A 294 9.73 0.04 11.22
CA THR A 294 10.09 -1.25 11.82
C THR A 294 11.17 -2.01 11.05
N THR A 295 11.56 -1.52 9.87
CA THR A 295 12.55 -2.16 9.00
C THR A 295 13.55 -1.14 8.46
N GLU A 296 14.74 -1.62 8.07
CA GLU A 296 15.78 -0.79 7.45
C GLU A 296 15.30 -0.17 6.12
N ALA A 297 14.58 -0.93 5.30
CA ALA A 297 14.03 -0.43 4.03
C ALA A 297 13.04 0.75 4.23
N GLN A 298 12.17 0.67 5.24
CA GLN A 298 11.27 1.78 5.59
C GLN A 298 12.07 3.00 6.05
N LEU A 299 13.16 2.79 6.80
CA LEU A 299 14.02 3.86 7.29
C LEU A 299 14.80 4.54 6.15
N GLU A 300 15.33 3.77 5.20
CA GLU A 300 15.97 4.29 3.98
C GLU A 300 15.00 5.14 3.15
N GLY A 301 13.75 4.70 3.05
CA GLY A 301 12.67 5.51 2.46
C GLY A 301 12.49 6.83 3.21
N ALA A 302 12.38 6.79 4.54
CA ALA A 302 12.25 8.01 5.35
C ALA A 302 13.45 8.97 5.21
N PHE A 303 14.67 8.47 5.04
CA PHE A 303 15.84 9.29 4.75
C PHE A 303 15.76 9.96 3.38
N SER A 304 15.32 9.20 2.36
CA SER A 304 15.09 9.72 1.01
C SER A 304 14.01 10.81 1.00
N ASP A 305 13.03 10.68 1.89
CA ASP A 305 11.92 11.61 2.12
C ASP A 305 12.28 12.78 3.07
N GLY A 306 13.58 12.96 3.38
CA GLY A 306 14.09 14.16 4.05
C GLY A 306 14.26 14.08 5.58
N LEU A 307 14.13 12.90 6.20
CA LEU A 307 14.29 12.74 7.65
C LEU A 307 15.65 13.26 8.18
N ILE A 308 16.74 13.02 7.45
CA ILE A 308 18.09 13.47 7.87
C ILE A 308 18.12 14.99 7.99
N LYS A 309 17.63 15.67 6.96
CA LYS A 309 17.59 17.13 6.91
C LYS A 309 16.68 17.69 8.00
N LEU A 310 15.50 17.10 8.19
CA LEU A 310 14.57 17.51 9.24
C LEU A 310 15.22 17.43 10.63
N TYR A 311 15.93 16.34 10.92
CA TYR A 311 16.64 16.18 12.19
C TYR A 311 17.71 17.28 12.37
N GLN A 312 18.56 17.50 11.36
CA GLN A 312 19.60 18.53 11.40
C GLN A 312 19.02 19.94 11.57
N ASP A 313 17.94 20.27 10.85
CA ASP A 313 17.27 21.57 10.94
C ASP A 313 16.68 21.82 12.32
N ILE A 314 16.14 20.79 12.99
CA ILE A 314 15.54 20.91 14.33
C ILE A 314 16.61 21.10 15.41
N PHE A 315 17.65 20.27 15.40
CA PHE A 315 18.66 20.26 16.47
C PHE A 315 19.74 21.34 16.29
N SER A 316 19.89 21.92 15.10
CA SER A 316 20.78 23.09 14.89
C SER A 316 20.23 24.40 15.46
N GLN A 317 18.96 24.43 15.84
CA GLN A 317 18.30 25.61 16.39
C GLN A 317 18.16 25.52 17.91
N ALA A 318 17.70 26.61 18.52
CA ALA A 318 17.33 26.63 19.93
C ALA A 318 16.28 25.54 20.25
N PRO A 319 16.38 24.86 21.40
CA PRO A 319 17.33 25.09 22.50
C PRO A 319 18.66 24.31 22.39
N TYR A 320 18.86 23.50 21.34
CA TYR A 320 19.94 22.52 21.27
C TYR A 320 21.25 23.09 20.70
N PHE A 321 21.19 23.80 19.56
CA PHE A 321 22.36 24.33 18.86
C PHE A 321 23.43 23.27 18.53
N GLU A 322 22.99 22.05 18.23
CA GLU A 322 23.83 20.90 17.91
C GLU A 322 24.05 20.76 16.40
N SER A 323 25.11 20.06 16.00
CA SER A 323 25.40 19.80 14.58
C SER A 323 25.69 18.32 14.39
N PHE A 324 25.02 17.72 13.40
CA PHE A 324 25.11 16.29 13.11
C PHE A 324 25.44 16.06 11.64
N THR A 325 26.38 15.15 11.36
CA THR A 325 26.62 14.64 10.02
C THR A 325 25.53 13.66 9.60
N ASN A 326 25.36 13.42 8.30
CA ASN A 326 24.39 12.43 7.81
C ASN A 326 24.63 11.04 8.42
N GLU A 327 25.89 10.62 8.53
CA GLU A 327 26.31 9.34 9.12
C GLU A 327 25.89 9.22 10.59
N GLN A 328 26.00 10.31 11.36
CA GLN A 328 25.55 10.33 12.75
C GLN A 328 24.03 10.16 12.86
N VAL A 329 23.27 10.90 12.03
CA VAL A 329 21.81 10.78 12.01
C VAL A 329 21.37 9.38 11.59
N ILE A 330 21.97 8.81 10.54
CA ILE A 330 21.70 7.45 10.09
C ILE A 330 21.90 6.45 11.22
N LYS A 331 23.02 6.56 11.95
CA LYS A 331 23.32 5.68 13.09
C LYS A 331 22.28 5.81 14.20
N ILE A 332 21.88 7.03 14.56
CA ILE A 332 20.87 7.29 15.61
C ILE A 332 19.55 6.59 15.27
N PHE A 333 19.01 6.82 14.07
CA PHE A 333 17.72 6.24 13.68
C PHE A 333 17.80 4.72 13.45
N SER A 334 18.94 4.20 13.00
CA SER A 334 19.15 2.75 12.86
C SER A 334 19.04 2.05 14.23
N GLU A 335 19.58 2.66 15.29
CA GLU A 335 19.43 2.12 16.65
C GLU A 335 17.97 2.19 17.15
N TYR A 336 17.22 3.24 16.77
CA TYR A 336 15.79 3.33 17.08
C TYR A 336 14.96 2.22 16.43
N VAL A 337 15.21 1.90 15.16
CA VAL A 337 14.53 0.79 14.49
C VAL A 337 14.93 -0.56 15.07
N LYS A 338 16.21 -0.73 15.43
CA LYS A 338 16.75 -1.99 15.93
C LYS A 338 16.27 -2.35 17.34
N SER A 339 16.14 -1.36 18.22
CA SER A 339 15.99 -1.59 19.66
C SER A 339 14.86 -0.80 20.31
N GLY A 340 14.16 0.05 19.57
CA GLY A 340 13.17 0.98 20.10
C GLY A 340 11.86 0.98 19.31
N ILE A 341 11.17 2.11 19.42
CA ILE A 341 9.93 2.45 18.75
C ILE A 341 10.21 3.73 17.97
N LEU A 342 9.97 3.72 16.67
CA LEU A 342 10.15 4.89 15.81
C LEU A 342 8.86 5.18 15.06
N PHE A 343 8.29 6.37 15.29
CA PHE A 343 7.24 6.91 14.47
C PHE A 343 7.76 8.07 13.63
N ILE A 344 7.36 8.11 12.37
CA ILE A 344 7.50 9.31 11.53
C ILE A 344 6.13 9.86 11.19
N ALA A 345 6.07 11.16 10.96
CA ALA A 345 4.91 11.81 10.37
C ALA A 345 5.30 12.32 8.99
N ARG A 346 4.45 12.10 7.99
CA ARG A 346 4.67 12.57 6.61
C ARG A 346 3.47 13.31 6.04
N ASP A 347 3.77 14.20 5.13
CA ASP A 347 2.83 14.83 4.21
C ASP A 347 3.43 14.75 2.81
N GLY A 348 2.77 14.03 1.91
CA GLY A 348 3.35 13.70 0.61
C GLY A 348 4.64 12.84 0.74
N SER A 349 5.62 13.20 -0.08
CA SER A 349 6.98 12.64 -0.05
C SER A 349 7.88 13.28 1.01
N SER A 350 7.36 14.10 1.92
CA SER A 350 8.16 14.82 2.92
C SER A 350 7.90 14.32 4.33
N VAL A 351 8.96 13.94 5.04
CA VAL A 351 8.89 13.73 6.49
C VAL A 351 8.77 15.09 7.18
N ILE A 352 7.74 15.24 8.01
CA ILE A 352 7.37 16.47 8.71
C ILE A 352 7.51 16.38 10.23
N GLY A 353 7.69 15.18 10.76
CA GLY A 353 7.94 14.95 12.17
C GLY A 353 8.44 13.54 12.46
N PHE A 354 8.97 13.33 13.65
CA PHE A 354 9.39 12.02 14.14
C PHE A 354 9.31 11.97 15.67
N GLY A 355 9.14 10.78 16.20
CA GLY A 355 9.24 10.50 17.63
C GLY A 355 9.85 9.13 17.84
N ALA A 356 10.89 9.05 18.67
CA ALA A 356 11.56 7.80 19.04
C ALA A 356 11.43 7.50 20.55
N ALA A 357 11.27 6.23 20.91
CA ALA A 357 11.39 5.76 22.29
C ALA A 357 12.27 4.52 22.31
N VAL A 358 13.01 4.32 23.39
CA VAL A 358 13.90 3.16 23.57
C VAL A 358 13.74 2.58 24.98
N PRO A 359 14.03 1.29 25.20
CA PRO A 359 14.16 0.75 26.54
C PRO A 359 15.21 1.54 27.32
N ILE A 360 14.94 1.89 28.58
CA ILE A 360 15.87 2.76 29.32
C ILE A 360 17.25 2.11 29.51
N SER A 361 17.32 0.78 29.48
CA SER A 361 18.55 -0.01 29.56
C SER A 361 19.51 0.23 28.40
N THR A 362 19.08 0.84 27.30
CA THR A 362 19.96 1.21 26.17
C THR A 362 20.57 2.60 26.33
N VAL A 363 20.18 3.34 27.37
CA VAL A 363 20.61 4.73 27.60
C VAL A 363 21.63 4.78 28.74
N ASN A 364 22.91 4.65 28.40
CA ASN A 364 24.03 4.55 29.35
C ASN A 364 24.13 5.75 30.32
N ASP A 365 23.71 6.95 29.89
CA ASP A 365 23.85 8.17 30.68
C ASP A 365 22.71 8.40 31.70
N ILE A 366 21.85 7.40 31.95
CA ILE A 366 20.69 7.50 32.86
C ILE A 366 20.82 6.52 34.06
N GLU A 367 21.88 5.72 34.14
CA GLU A 367 22.09 4.72 35.21
C GLU A 367 21.99 5.29 36.63
N SER A 368 22.59 6.46 36.90
CA SER A 368 22.51 7.11 38.22
C SER A 368 21.06 7.50 38.58
N LEU A 369 20.31 8.01 37.60
CA LEU A 369 18.91 8.41 37.78
C LEU A 369 18.01 7.22 38.14
N LEU A 370 18.27 6.05 37.52
CA LEU A 370 17.55 4.81 37.78
C LEU A 370 17.71 4.39 39.24
N SER A 371 18.95 4.43 39.75
CA SER A 371 19.27 4.06 41.12
C SER A 371 18.67 5.01 42.17
N ASP A 372 18.72 6.33 41.93
CA ASP A 372 18.26 7.34 42.89
C ASP A 372 16.73 7.38 43.02
N ASN A 373 15.99 6.93 42.01
CA ASN A 373 14.53 6.99 41.96
C ASN A 373 13.84 5.63 42.06
N ASN A 374 14.59 4.56 42.33
CA ASN A 374 14.08 3.18 42.43
C ASN A 374 13.27 2.76 41.19
N ILE A 375 13.75 3.16 40.00
CA ILE A 375 13.15 2.83 38.70
C ILE A 375 13.75 1.53 38.20
N ASP A 376 12.92 0.52 37.95
CA ASP A 376 13.36 -0.76 37.38
C ASP A 376 13.65 -0.60 35.88
N PRO A 377 14.91 -0.78 35.43
CA PRO A 377 15.26 -0.64 34.01
C PRO A 377 14.57 -1.66 33.11
N ALA A 378 14.18 -2.83 33.63
CA ALA A 378 13.58 -3.91 32.84
C ALA A 378 12.16 -3.58 32.37
N THR A 379 11.43 -2.74 33.12
CA THR A 379 10.03 -2.36 32.83
C THR A 379 9.89 -0.87 32.52
N SER A 380 10.99 -0.21 32.13
CA SER A 380 11.04 1.24 31.93
C SER A 380 11.50 1.64 30.54
N TRP A 381 10.84 2.66 30.00
CA TRP A 381 11.11 3.20 28.68
C TRP A 381 11.49 4.66 28.74
N TYR A 382 12.35 5.08 27.81
CA TYR A 382 12.79 6.44 27.65
C TYR A 382 12.22 7.05 26.36
N MET A 383 11.51 8.16 26.50
CA MET A 383 11.10 9.00 25.37
C MET A 383 12.34 9.77 24.92
N ALA A 384 12.99 9.26 23.86
CA ALA A 384 14.19 9.81 23.27
C ALA A 384 13.85 11.06 22.45
N ASP A 385 14.09 11.03 21.14
CA ASP A 385 13.93 12.24 20.34
C ASP A 385 12.47 12.50 19.94
N LEU A 386 12.13 13.78 19.83
CA LEU A 386 10.87 14.26 19.27
C LEU A 386 11.15 15.49 18.42
N GLY A 387 10.84 15.40 17.14
CA GLY A 387 11.01 16.49 16.20
C GLY A 387 9.73 16.76 15.42
N VAL A 388 9.39 18.04 15.27
CA VAL A 388 8.34 18.51 14.37
C VAL A 388 8.87 19.71 13.59
N LYS A 389 8.64 19.70 12.27
CA LYS A 389 8.98 20.80 11.37
C LYS A 389 8.41 22.12 11.90
N GLU A 390 9.20 23.18 11.85
CA GLU A 390 8.93 24.42 12.60
C GLU A 390 7.55 25.02 12.29
N GLU A 391 7.20 25.12 11.02
CA GLU A 391 5.91 25.66 10.57
C GLU A 391 4.68 24.84 11.04
N LEU A 392 4.87 23.60 11.45
CA LEU A 392 3.81 22.69 11.90
C LEU A 392 3.77 22.51 13.43
N ARG A 393 4.65 23.20 14.16
CA ARG A 393 4.65 23.18 15.63
C ARG A 393 3.38 23.85 16.18
N ARG A 394 3.00 23.45 17.40
CA ARG A 394 1.82 23.96 18.13
C ARG A 394 0.45 23.63 17.53
N ASN A 395 0.39 22.83 16.46
CA ASN A 395 -0.88 22.32 15.91
C ASN A 395 -1.28 20.95 16.49
N GLY A 396 -0.41 20.33 17.29
CA GLY A 396 -0.71 19.09 18.03
C GLY A 396 -0.06 17.82 17.47
N LEU A 397 0.62 17.90 16.33
CA LEU A 397 1.41 16.80 15.75
C LEU A 397 2.37 16.16 16.77
N GLY A 398 3.15 16.98 17.49
CA GLY A 398 4.06 16.48 18.53
C GLY A 398 3.35 15.71 19.65
N LYS A 399 2.16 16.16 20.05
CA LYS A 399 1.32 15.45 21.03
C LYS A 399 0.88 14.09 20.49
N LYS A 400 0.47 14.01 19.22
CA LYS A 400 0.07 12.75 18.57
C LYS A 400 1.24 11.77 18.49
N LEU A 401 2.44 12.22 18.11
CA LEU A 401 3.66 11.39 18.09
C LEU A 401 4.03 10.86 19.48
N VAL A 402 3.84 11.64 20.55
CA VAL A 402 4.01 11.17 21.93
C VAL A 402 2.95 10.10 22.27
N GLN A 403 1.68 10.36 21.97
CA GLN A 403 0.59 9.42 22.24
C GLN A 403 0.80 8.08 21.52
N LYS A 404 1.25 8.11 20.26
CA LYS A 404 1.56 6.89 19.48
C LYS A 404 2.67 6.07 20.13
N ARG A 405 3.79 6.68 20.51
CA ARG A 405 4.86 5.98 21.25
C ARG A 405 4.37 5.37 22.55
N ILE A 406 3.58 6.10 23.34
CA ILE A 406 2.98 5.58 24.58
C ILE A 406 2.07 4.38 24.32
N SER A 407 1.29 4.38 23.23
CA SER A 407 0.43 3.23 22.91
C SER A 407 1.20 2.00 22.41
N PHE A 408 2.49 2.14 22.09
CA PHE A 408 3.34 1.07 21.55
C PHE A 408 4.38 0.53 22.55
N VAL A 409 4.56 1.16 23.72
CA VAL A 409 5.42 0.55 24.74
C VAL A 409 4.80 -0.78 25.22
N PRO A 410 5.62 -1.77 25.60
CA PRO A 410 5.14 -3.06 26.10
C PRO A 410 4.11 -2.91 27.24
N PRO A 411 3.06 -3.75 27.29
CA PRO A 411 2.00 -3.64 28.31
C PRO A 411 2.47 -3.79 29.77
N ASP A 412 3.62 -4.42 29.99
CA ASP A 412 4.29 -4.58 31.28
C ASP A 412 5.17 -3.38 31.67
N THR A 413 5.22 -2.33 30.83
CA THR A 413 5.92 -1.08 31.13
C THR A 413 5.27 -0.39 32.33
N THR A 414 6.05 -0.17 33.40
CA THR A 414 5.59 0.50 34.62
C THR A 414 5.94 1.99 34.64
N THR A 415 7.00 2.38 33.93
CA THR A 415 7.54 3.74 33.98
C THR A 415 7.96 4.24 32.61
N ILE A 416 7.61 5.48 32.30
CA ILE A 416 8.11 6.20 31.12
C ILE A 416 8.87 7.43 31.59
N VAL A 417 10.11 7.56 31.15
CA VAL A 417 11.02 8.66 31.49
C VAL A 417 11.20 9.57 30.27
N MET A 418 11.28 10.87 30.51
CA MET A 418 11.56 11.86 29.47
C MET A 418 12.48 12.93 30.05
N ARG A 419 13.48 13.34 29.27
CA ARG A 419 14.28 14.53 29.60
C ARG A 419 13.49 15.78 29.22
N THR A 420 13.37 16.70 30.17
CA THR A 420 12.83 18.03 29.93
C THR A 420 13.93 19.05 30.22
N SER A 421 13.93 20.17 29.51
CA SER A 421 14.71 21.33 29.96
C SER A 421 14.31 21.69 31.40
N VAL A 422 15.25 22.23 32.17
CA VAL A 422 14.99 22.73 33.54
C VAL A 422 14.04 23.94 33.49
N ASP A 423 13.99 24.62 32.35
CA ASP A 423 13.25 25.87 32.12
C ASP A 423 11.94 25.68 31.31
N ASN A 424 11.47 24.44 31.12
CA ASN A 424 10.25 24.13 30.34
C ASN A 424 8.95 24.37 31.11
#